data_AF-A0A7W7QDE9-F1
#
_entry.id   AF-A0A7W7QDE9-F1
#
_cell.length_a   1.000
_cell.length_b   1.000
_cell.length_c   1.000
_cell.angle_alpha   90.00
_cell.angle_beta   90.00
_cell.angle_gamma   90.00
#
_symmetry.space_group_name_H-M   'P 1'
#
loop_
_entity.id
_entity.type
_entity.pdbx_description
1 polymer ?
#
loop_
_entity_poly.entity_id
_entity_poly.type
_entity_poly.pdbx_seq_one_letter_code
_entity_poly.pdbx_strand_id
1 'polypeptide(L)' 'MTASTTGWPRSKPTTPHLHRFVRGLRRDYDAVLNGLTLPHNSGAVEGNVNRIKMIKRQMYGRANFDLLRKRILHAA' A
#
# COMPACT_ATOMS: atom_id res chain seq x y z
N MET A 1 1.69 20.24 -53.56
CA MET A 1 2.36 19.87 -52.29
C MET A 1 1.33 19.94 -51.17
N THR A 2 0.64 18.85 -50.86
CA THR A 2 -0.35 18.78 -49.77
C THR A 2 0.22 17.89 -48.68
N ALA A 3 0.72 18.50 -47.61
CA ALA A 3 1.30 17.79 -46.48
C ALA A 3 0.22 16.97 -45.78
N SER A 4 0.34 15.65 -45.85
CA SER A 4 -0.46 14.68 -45.09
C SER A 4 -0.15 14.83 -43.60
N THR A 5 -1.12 15.25 -42.81
CA THR A 5 -1.03 15.24 -41.35
C THR A 5 -1.03 13.79 -40.86
N THR A 6 0.15 13.27 -40.55
CA THR A 6 0.33 11.95 -39.94
C THR A 6 -0.29 11.96 -38.54
N GLY A 7 -1.42 11.26 -38.39
CA GLY A 7 -2.05 11.06 -37.09
C GLY A 7 -1.15 10.19 -36.21
N TRP A 8 -0.84 10.67 -35.00
CA TRP A 8 -0.11 9.89 -34.01
C TRP A 8 -0.86 8.59 -33.69
N PRO A 9 -0.18 7.42 -33.68
CA PRO A 9 -0.82 6.19 -33.24
C PRO A 9 -1.14 6.30 -31.75
N ARG A 10 -2.44 6.36 -31.41
CA ARG A 10 -2.91 6.22 -30.02
C ARG A 10 -2.73 4.76 -29.58
N SER A 11 -1.54 4.39 -29.14
CA SER A 11 -1.38 3.16 -28.36
C SER A 11 -2.06 3.39 -27.00
N LYS A 12 -3.06 2.55 -26.67
CA LYS A 12 -3.58 2.52 -25.30
C LYS A 12 -2.51 1.88 -24.43
N PRO A 13 -1.94 2.57 -23.42
CA PRO A 13 -1.00 1.93 -22.52
C PRO A 13 -1.76 0.85 -21.74
N THR A 14 -1.50 -0.41 -22.09
CA THR A 14 -2.04 -1.54 -21.33
C THR A 14 -1.32 -1.55 -20.00
N THR A 15 -2.03 -1.17 -18.94
CA THR A 15 -1.47 -1.02 -17.58
C THR A 15 -2.01 -2.15 -16.70
N PRO A 16 -1.45 -3.37 -16.81
CA PRO A 16 -1.97 -4.55 -16.12
C PRO A 16 -2.02 -4.38 -14.60
N HIS A 17 -1.09 -3.60 -14.03
CA HIS A 17 -1.06 -3.27 -12.60
C HIS A 17 -2.26 -2.42 -12.17
N LEU A 18 -2.66 -1.43 -12.97
CA LEU A 18 -3.84 -0.60 -12.69
C LEU A 18 -5.13 -1.43 -12.78
N HIS A 19 -5.24 -2.29 -13.79
CA HIS A 19 -6.39 -3.20 -13.91
C HIS A 19 -6.49 -4.15 -12.71
N ARG A 20 -5.36 -4.67 -12.21
CA ARG A 20 -5.35 -5.53 -11.02
C ARG A 20 -5.75 -4.75 -9.76
N PHE A 21 -5.26 -3.52 -9.61
CA PHE A 21 -5.61 -2.66 -8.49
C PHE A 21 -7.12 -2.34 -8.46
N VAL A 22 -7.69 -1.91 -9.59
CA VAL A 22 -9.13 -1.62 -9.69
C VAL A 22 -9.98 -2.86 -9.43
N ARG A 23 -9.55 -4.04 -9.89
CA ARG A 23 -10.23 -5.30 -9.55
C ARG A 23 -10.19 -5.63 -8.06
N GLY A 24 -9.07 -5.39 -7.39
CA GLY A 24 -8.94 -5.55 -5.94
C GLY A 24 -9.89 -4.60 -5.19
N LEU A 25 -9.88 -3.32 -5.54
CA LEU A 25 -10.78 -2.31 -4.98
C LEU A 25 -12.26 -2.67 -5.14
N ARG A 26 -12.66 -3.19 -6.29
CA ARG A 26 -14.03 -3.65 -6.53
C ARG A 26 -14.39 -4.86 -5.68
N ARG A 27 -13.45 -5.78 -5.47
CA ARG A 27 -13.66 -6.97 -4.63
C ARG A 27 -13.84 -6.58 -3.15
N ASP A 28 -13.10 -5.60 -2.69
CA ASP A 28 -13.08 -5.17 -1.29
C ASP A 28 -13.92 -3.90 -1.04
N TYR A 29 -14.87 -3.60 -1.94
CA TYR A 29 -15.62 -2.34 -1.95
C TYR A 29 -16.32 -2.05 -0.62
N ASP A 30 -17.00 -3.05 -0.04
CA ASP A 30 -17.72 -2.90 1.23
C ASP A 30 -16.77 -2.57 2.38
N ALA A 31 -15.58 -3.19 2.41
CA ALA A 31 -14.57 -2.91 3.42
C ALA A 31 -14.01 -1.49 3.29
N VAL A 32 -13.79 -1.02 2.06
CA VAL A 32 -13.34 0.35 1.78
C VAL A 32 -14.42 1.36 2.17
N LEU A 33 -15.68 1.10 1.81
CA LEU A 33 -16.81 1.97 2.16
C LEU A 33 -17.00 2.05 3.68
N ASN A 34 -16.94 0.91 4.36
CA ASN A 34 -17.03 0.84 5.82
C ASN A 34 -15.85 1.55 6.50
N GLY A 35 -14.62 1.41 5.97
CA GLY A 35 -13.45 2.12 6.47
C GLY A 35 -13.53 3.64 6.33
N LEU A 36 -14.30 4.16 5.37
CA LEU A 36 -14.53 5.60 5.17
C LEU A 36 -15.74 6.13 5.95
N THR A 37 -16.74 5.27 6.21
CA THR A 37 -18.03 5.67 6.77
C THR A 37 -18.11 5.42 8.28
N LEU A 38 -17.47 4.36 8.77
CA LEU A 38 -17.47 4.02 10.19
C LEU A 38 -16.37 4.79 10.93
N PRO A 39 -16.60 5.14 12.21
CA PRO A 39 -15.55 5.74 13.04
C PRO A 39 -14.43 4.75 13.39
N HIS A 40 -14.63 3.46 13.13
CA HIS A 40 -13.67 2.40 13.37
C HIS A 40 -12.78 2.22 12.14
N ASN A 41 -11.52 2.66 12.23
CA ASN A 41 -10.52 2.48 11.18
C ASN A 41 -9.40 1.53 11.65
N SER A 42 -8.75 0.87 10.70
CA SER A 42 -7.55 0.04 10.97
C SER A 42 -6.27 0.87 11.08
N GLY A 43 -6.34 2.21 10.97
CA GLY A 43 -5.17 3.08 10.86
C GLY A 43 -4.24 3.01 12.07
N ALA A 44 -4.78 2.95 13.28
CA ALA A 44 -3.96 2.78 14.49
C ALA A 44 -3.23 1.42 14.52
N VAL A 45 -3.90 0.36 14.06
CA VAL A 45 -3.34 -1.00 13.99
C VAL A 45 -2.25 -1.07 12.91
N GLU A 46 -2.51 -0.50 11.73
CA GLU A 46 -1.54 -0.43 10.63
C GLU A 46 -0.31 0.40 11.02
N GLY A 47 -0.51 1.51 11.74
CA GLY A 47 0.56 2.33 12.29
C GLY A 47 1.46 1.55 13.25
N ASN A 48 0.86 0.78 14.17
CA ASN A 48 1.61 -0.08 15.08
C ASN A 48 2.39 -1.17 14.32
N VAL A 49 1.78 -1.82 13.34
CA VAL A 49 2.46 -2.80 12.48
C VAL A 49 3.63 -2.17 11.73
N ASN A 50 3.46 -0.95 11.22
CA ASN A 50 4.52 -0.24 10.51
C ASN A 50 5.68 0.14 11.45
N ARG A 51 5.39 0.61 12.66
CA ARG A 51 6.41 0.89 13.70
C ARG A 51 7.22 -0.38 14.03
N ILE A 52 6.55 -1.51 14.23
CA ILE A 52 7.22 -2.80 14.51
C ILE A 52 8.11 -3.22 13.33
N LYS A 53 7.61 -3.12 12.10
CA LYS A 53 8.40 -3.40 10.88
C LYS A 53 9.61 -2.49 10.77
N MET A 54 9.48 -1.21 11.12
CA MET A 54 10.56 -0.24 11.10
C MET A 54 11.64 -0.56 12.15
N ILE A 55 11.27 -0.87 13.39
CA ILE A 55 12.20 -1.31 14.44
C ILE A 55 12.96 -2.57 13.99
N LYS A 56 12.27 -3.56 13.43
CA LYS A 56 12.90 -4.78 12.90
C LYS A 56 13.87 -4.48 11.74
N ARG A 57 13.54 -3.52 10.87
CA ARG A 57 14.40 -3.07 9.76
C ARG A 57 15.64 -2.31 10.23
N GLN A 58 15.52 -1.45 11.24
CA GLN A 58 16.66 -0.79 11.88
C GLN A 58 17.65 -1.78 12.50
N MET A 59 17.18 -2.97 12.85
CA MET A 59 17.99 -4.06 13.39
C MET A 59 18.57 -4.97 12.29
N TYR A 60 18.39 -4.62 11.02
CA TYR A 60 18.86 -5.40 9.87
C TYR A 60 18.44 -6.87 9.93
N GLY A 61 17.24 -7.15 10.45
CA GLY A 61 16.73 -8.52 10.59
C GLY A 61 17.33 -9.35 11.71
N ARG A 62 18.25 -8.81 12.52
CA ARG A 62 18.91 -9.52 13.65
C ARG A 62 18.06 -9.58 14.93
N ALA A 63 16.83 -9.08 14.88
CA ALA A 63 15.92 -9.05 16.01
C ALA A 63 15.16 -10.37 16.12
N ASN A 64 15.55 -11.23 17.08
CA ASN A 64 14.66 -12.31 17.52
C ASN A 64 13.49 -11.71 18.33
N PHE A 65 12.40 -12.47 18.53
CA PHE A 65 11.17 -11.99 19.14
C PHE A 65 11.39 -11.31 20.50
N ASP A 66 12.22 -11.89 21.36
CA ASP A 66 12.53 -11.33 22.68
C ASP A 66 13.20 -9.95 22.61
N LEU A 67 14.11 -9.78 21.65
CA LEU A 67 14.83 -8.52 21.44
C LEU A 67 13.93 -7.46 20.83
N LEU A 68 13.05 -7.86 19.90
CA LEU A 68 12.04 -6.98 19.31
C LEU A 68 11.05 -6.50 20.38
N ARG A 69 10.57 -7.41 21.25
CA ARG A 69 9.68 -7.08 22.37
C ARG A 69 10.33 -6.08 23.33
N LYS A 70 11.58 -6.33 23.74
CA LYS A 70 12.34 -5.38 24.58
C LYS A 70 12.43 -4.01 23.94
N ARG A 71 12.76 -3.92 22.65
CA ARG A 71 12.81 -2.62 21.95
C ARG A 71 11.45 -1.95 21.82
N ILE A 72 10.37 -2.67 21.60
CA ILE A 72 9.03 -2.07 21.53
C ILE A 72 8.64 -1.48 22.90
N LEU A 73 8.92 -2.19 24.00
CA LEU A 73 8.58 -1.75 25.36
C LEU A 73 9.48 -0.62 25.89
N HIS A 74 10.74 -0.58 25.46
CA HIS A 74 11.72 0.43 25.91
C HIS A 74 11.94 1.58 24.91
N ALA A 75 11.31 1.56 23.74
CA ALA A 75 11.33 2.70 22.82
C ALA A 75 10.31 3.75 23.28
N ALA A 76 10.71 4.57 24.25
CA ALA A 76 10.12 5.88 24.52
C ALA A 76 10.61 6.87 23.45
#